data_AF-A0A365KWM2-F1
#
_entry.id   AF-A0A365KWM2-F1
#
_cell.length_a   1.000
_cell.length_b   1.000
_cell.length_c   1.000
_cell.angle_alpha   90.00
_cell.angle_beta   90.00
_cell.angle_gamma   90.00
#
_symmetry.space_group_name_H-M   'P 1'
#
loop_
_entity.id
_entity.type
_entity.pdbx_description
1 polymer ?
#
loop_
_entity_poly.entity_id
_entity_poly.type
_entity_poly.pdbx_seq_one_letter_code
_entity_poly.pdbx_strand_id
1 'polypeptide(L)' 'MNKRWTIDKIREFTEKNSTSTLLSKEYHGFSQKLLFKCECGNNFEKTFTKFNKNNQRKCDVCQPPKEPRGA' A
#
# COMPACT_ATOMS: atom_id res chain seq x y z
N MET A 1 3.67 21.75 -8.71
CA MET A 1 4.42 20.59 -9.26
C MET A 1 3.69 19.30 -8.90
N ASN A 2 3.10 18.60 -9.87
CA ASN A 2 2.44 17.31 -9.62
C ASN A 2 3.51 16.23 -9.47
N LYS A 3 3.78 15.79 -8.23
CA LYS A 3 4.62 14.61 -7.97
C LYS A 3 3.91 13.39 -8.56
N ARG A 4 4.31 13.01 -9.78
CA ARG A 4 3.89 11.76 -10.42
C ARG A 4 4.58 10.62 -9.70
N TRP A 5 3.80 9.69 -9.19
CA TRP A 5 4.31 8.44 -8.64
C TRP A 5 4.45 7.44 -9.79
N THR A 6 5.60 6.78 -9.86
CA THR A 6 5.86 5.67 -10.77
C THR A 6 5.91 4.36 -9.97
N ILE A 7 5.72 3.22 -10.64
CA ILE A 7 5.77 1.91 -9.97
C ILE A 7 7.11 1.70 -9.23
N ASP A 8 8.21 2.17 -9.82
CA ASP A 8 9.56 2.11 -9.25
C ASP A 8 9.67 2.92 -7.95
N LYS A 9 9.22 4.18 -7.97
CA LYS A 9 9.15 5.04 -6.77
C LYS A 9 8.31 4.41 -5.66
N ILE A 10 7.20 3.78 -6.04
CA ILE A 10 6.31 3.10 -5.10
C ILE A 10 7.01 1.88 -4.50
N ARG A 11 7.74 1.11 -5.31
CA ARG A 11 8.50 -0.05 -4.85
C ARG A 11 9.57 0.35 -3.83
N GLU A 12 10.42 1.31 -4.19
CA GLU A 12 11.45 1.84 -3.30
C GLU A 12 10.85 2.43 -2.01
N PHE A 13 9.74 3.16 -2.12
CA PHE A 13 9.03 3.68 -0.94
C PHE A 13 8.49 2.55 -0.05
N THR A 14 7.94 1.49 -0.65
CA THR A 14 7.37 0.36 0.07
C THR A 14 8.47 -0.37 0.83
N GLU A 15 9.61 -0.67 0.19
CA GLU A 15 10.76 -1.34 0.79
C GLU A 15 11.44 -0.49 1.88
N LYS A 16 11.49 0.83 1.71
CA LYS A 16 12.14 1.75 2.67
C LYS A 16 11.27 2.07 3.89
N ASN A 17 9.95 2.12 3.73
CA ASN A 17 9.02 2.53 4.79
C ASN A 17 8.22 1.38 5.39
N SER A 18 8.30 0.19 4.79
CA SER A 18 7.49 -0.97 5.16
C SER A 18 8.28 -2.25 4.94
N THR A 19 7.84 -3.30 5.60
CA THR A 19 8.31 -4.69 5.43
C THR A 19 7.52 -5.44 4.35
N SER A 20 6.69 -4.72 3.57
CA SER A 20 5.84 -5.30 2.53
C SER A 20 6.52 -5.17 1.17
N THR A 21 6.29 -6.12 0.27
CA THR A 21 6.83 -6.14 -1.09
C THR A 21 5.73 -5.80 -2.10
N LEU A 22 6.02 -4.89 -3.03
CA LEU A 22 5.12 -4.60 -4.13
C LEU A 22 5.20 -5.72 -5.18
N LEU A 23 4.06 -6.33 -5.51
CA LEU A 23 3.94 -7.38 -6.53
C LEU A 23 3.41 -6.85 -7.87
N SER A 24 2.75 -5.69 -7.87
CA SER A 24 2.29 -5.05 -9.09
C SER A 24 3.46 -4.60 -9.98
N LYS A 25 3.32 -4.82 -11.28
CA LYS A 25 4.31 -4.41 -12.30
C LYS A 25 3.97 -3.07 -12.95
N GLU A 26 2.71 -2.67 -12.90
CA GLU A 26 2.21 -1.47 -13.57
C GLU A 26 1.42 -0.59 -12.58
N TYR A 27 1.57 0.73 -12.75
CA TYR A 27 0.85 1.74 -11.99
C TYR A 27 0.34 2.83 -12.92
N HIS A 28 -0.97 2.88 -13.10
CA HIS A 28 -1.65 3.81 -14.00
C HIS A 28 -2.23 5.02 -13.26
N GLY A 29 -2.35 4.97 -11.93
CA GLY A 29 -2.81 6.12 -11.16
C GLY A 29 -3.25 5.83 -9.74
N PHE A 30 -3.61 6.90 -9.03
CA PHE A 30 -3.92 6.92 -7.61
C PHE A 30 -5.12 6.05 -7.20
N SER A 31 -6.05 5.82 -8.13
CA SER A 31 -7.23 4.98 -7.92
C SER A 31 -6.96 3.50 -8.20
N GLN A 32 -5.83 3.16 -8.83
CA GLN A 32 -5.47 1.77 -9.07
C GLN A 32 -5.06 1.09 -7.76
N LYS A 33 -5.61 -0.10 -7.55
CA LYS A 33 -5.17 -0.99 -6.47
C LYS A 33 -3.90 -1.70 -6.92
N LEU A 34 -2.87 -1.61 -6.10
CA LEU A 34 -1.62 -2.33 -6.27
C LEU A 34 -1.63 -3.54 -5.35
N LEU A 35 -1.10 -4.65 -5.84
CA LEU A 35 -0.92 -5.87 -5.06
C LEU A 35 0.36 -5.77 -4.26
N PHE A 36 0.24 -5.96 -2.96
CA PHE A 36 1.35 -5.98 -2.02
C PHE A 36 1.38 -7.33 -1.30
N LYS A 37 2.57 -7.77 -0.90
CA LYS A 37 2.80 -8.92 -0.05
C LYS A 37 3.29 -8.43 1.30
N CYS A 38 2.59 -8.77 2.37
CA CYS A 38 3.01 -8.42 3.72
C CYS A 38 4.09 -9.37 4.22
N GLU A 39 4.85 -8.94 5.23
CA GLU A 39 5.86 -9.75 5.91
C GLU A 39 5.28 -11.05 6.50
N CYS A 40 4.00 -11.05 6.87
CA CYS A 40 3.33 -12.24 7.40
C CYS A 40 2.99 -13.29 6.32
N GLY A 41 3.32 -13.03 5.06
CA GLY A 41 3.01 -13.90 3.92
C GLY A 41 1.67 -13.63 3.24
N ASN A 42 0.80 -12.79 3.81
CA ASN A 42 -0.49 -12.45 3.20
C ASN A 42 -0.35 -11.45 2.06
N ASN A 43 -1.08 -11.70 0.97
CA ASN A 43 -1.22 -10.78 -0.14
C ASN A 43 -2.43 -9.88 0.09
N PHE A 44 -2.29 -8.58 -0.22
CA PHE A 44 -3.36 -7.62 -0.07
C PHE A 44 -3.30 -6.57 -1.16
N GLU A 45 -4.45 -6.09 -1.59
CA GLU A 45 -4.57 -5.07 -2.64
C GLU A 45 -4.91 -3.72 -2.04
N LYS A 46 -4.15 -2.68 -2.41
CA LYS A 46 -4.36 -1.34 -1.87
C LYS A 46 -3.96 -0.25 -2.85
N THR A 47 -4.70 0.85 -2.83
CA THR A 47 -4.28 2.06 -3.55
C THR A 47 -3.05 2.66 -2.88
N PHE A 48 -2.07 3.11 -3.66
CA PHE A 48 -0.88 3.77 -3.12
C PHE A 48 -1.21 4.99 -2.26
N THR A 49 -2.27 5.73 -2.60
CA THR A 49 -2.73 6.89 -1.82
C THR A 49 -3.06 6.53 -0.38
N LYS A 50 -3.81 5.44 -0.14
CA LYS A 50 -4.10 4.93 1.22
C LYS A 50 -2.84 4.42 1.90
N PHE A 51 -1.99 3.73 1.16
CA PHE A 51 -0.71 3.21 1.67
C PHE A 51 0.18 4.34 2.22
N ASN A 52 0.29 5.45 1.48
CA ASN A 52 1.10 6.61 1.84
C ASN A 52 0.40 7.51 2.90
N LYS A 53 -0.86 7.93 2.68
CA LYS A 53 -1.54 8.92 3.54
C LYS A 53 -2.02 8.36 4.88
N ASN A 54 -2.53 7.13 4.91
CA ASN A 54 -3.16 6.58 6.12
C ASN A 54 -2.21 5.68 6.93
N ASN A 55 -0.90 5.71 6.64
CA ASN A 55 0.09 4.78 7.20
C ASN A 55 -0.36 3.31 7.11
N GLN A 56 -1.18 3.00 6.11
CA GLN A 56 -1.90 1.74 5.99
C GLN A 56 -1.04 0.71 5.25
N ARG A 57 0.18 0.51 5.76
CA ARG A 57 1.31 -0.16 5.09
C ARG A 57 1.31 -1.67 5.20
N LYS A 58 0.44 -2.22 6.05
CA LYS A 58 0.32 -3.66 6.30
C LYS A 58 -1.02 -4.21 5.81
N CYS A 59 -1.08 -5.54 5.72
CA CYS A 59 -2.31 -6.26 5.40
C CYS A 59 -3.36 -6.08 6.51
N ASP A 60 -4.61 -6.42 6.20
CA ASP A 60 -5.74 -6.36 7.13
C ASP A 60 -5.51 -7.23 8.38
N VAL A 61 -4.77 -8.33 8.23
CA VAL A 61 -4.43 -9.24 9.34
C VAL A 61 -3.46 -8.58 10.32
N CYS A 62 -2.41 -7.93 9.82
CA CYS A 62 -1.42 -7.27 10.68
C CYS A 62 -1.88 -5.91 11.18
N GLN A 63 -2.73 -5.23 10.42
CA GLN A 63 -3.24 -3.91 10.76
C GLN A 63 -4.72 -3.83 10.33
N PRO A 64 -5.63 -4.37 11.14
CA PRO A 64 -7.05 -4.32 10.85
C PRO A 64 -7.51 -2.87 10.70
N PRO A 65 -8.45 -2.60 9.78
CA PRO A 65 -9.04 -1.29 9.64
C PRO A 65 -9.69 -0.96 10.98
N LYS A 66 -9.42 0.24 11.49
CA LYS A 66 -10.12 0.73 12.68
C LYS A 66 -11.61 0.73 12.34
N GLU A 67 -12.37 -0.13 13.00
CA GLU A 67 -13.83 -0.14 12.91
C GLU A 67 -14.34 1.28 13.18
N PRO A 68 -15.35 1.77 12.44
CA PRO A 68 -15.95 3.06 12.75
C PRO A 68 -16.47 3.01 14.19
N ARG A 69 -15.86 3.80 15.08
CA ARG A 69 -16.34 3.98 16.45
C ARG A 69 -17.70 4.67 16.38
N GLY A 70 -18.75 3.88 16.55
CA GLY A 70 -20.14 4.33 16.55
C GLY A 70 -21.08 3.15 16.82
N ALA A 71 -21.15 2.75 18.09
CA ALA A 71 -22.30 2.08 18.70
C ALA A 71 -22.72 2.92 19.90
#